data_AF-A9T3X7-F1
#
_entry.id   AF-A9T3X7-F1
#
_cell.length_a   1.000
_cell.length_b   1.000
_cell.length_c   1.000
_cell.angle_alpha   90.00
_cell.angle_beta   90.00
_cell.angle_gamma   90.00
#
_symmetry.space_group_name_H-M   'P 1'
#
loop_
_entity.id
_entity.type
_entity.pdbx_description
1 polymer ?
#
loop_
_entity_poly.entity_id
_entity_poly.type
_entity_poly.pdbx_seq_one_letter_code
_entity_poly.pdbx_strand_id
1 'polypeptide(L)'
;MASAVVSVSIVAAASPASVCRESSSVKQFSGLKSTTLSASKARRLSSVHNGSRVQCMQVWNPIGQPKFETFSYLPPLTDDQIAKQVDFMIQQNLIPCIEFDTVGSVSRTNFSGPGSSGYYDGRYWTMWKLPMFGCTDSAQVLREIQECKQSFPSCWVRVLGFDSKKQVQICGFLVARPN
;
A
#
# COMPACT_ATOMS: atom_id res chain seq x y z
N MET A 1 40.80 -53.00 -15.56
CA MET A 1 39.56 -53.53 -14.96
C MET A 1 38.76 -52.37 -14.40
N ALA A 2 37.54 -52.20 -14.91
CA ALA A 2 36.44 -51.34 -14.48
C ALA A 2 36.65 -49.81 -14.39
N SER A 3 36.09 -49.16 -15.40
CA SER A 3 35.74 -47.74 -15.50
C SER A 3 34.36 -47.51 -14.85
N ALA A 4 34.15 -46.36 -14.22
CA ALA A 4 32.82 -45.79 -13.99
C ALA A 4 32.93 -44.26 -13.96
N VAL A 5 32.54 -43.65 -15.07
CA VAL A 5 32.28 -42.21 -15.22
C VAL A 5 30.80 -41.96 -14.92
N VAL A 6 30.50 -41.02 -14.03
CA VAL A 6 29.14 -40.56 -13.75
C VAL A 6 28.92 -39.23 -14.45
N SER A 7 27.93 -39.21 -15.33
CA SER A 7 27.55 -38.08 -16.19
C SER A 7 26.74 -37.03 -15.42
N VAL A 8 27.11 -35.76 -15.60
CA VAL A 8 26.33 -34.59 -15.15
C VAL A 8 25.37 -34.18 -16.26
N SER A 9 24.07 -34.22 -15.99
CA SER A 9 23.03 -33.73 -16.90
C SER A 9 22.62 -32.30 -16.51
N ILE A 10 22.85 -31.37 -17.44
CA ILE A 10 22.32 -30.00 -17.42
C ILE A 10 20.85 -30.03 -17.84
N VAL A 11 19.95 -29.47 -17.02
CA VAL A 11 18.54 -29.27 -17.39
C VAL A 11 18.34 -27.82 -17.83
N ALA A 12 18.08 -27.64 -19.13
CA ALA A 12 17.71 -26.36 -19.72
C ALA A 12 16.24 -26.06 -19.42
N ALA A 13 15.96 -24.89 -18.85
CA ALA A 13 14.59 -24.40 -18.66
C ALA A 13 14.00 -23.97 -20.01
N ALA A 14 12.94 -24.65 -20.43
CA ALA A 14 12.18 -24.33 -21.63
C ALA A 14 11.13 -23.24 -21.34
N SER A 15 11.20 -22.14 -22.09
CA SER A 15 10.20 -21.07 -22.11
C SER A 15 8.86 -21.57 -22.67
N PRO A 16 7.71 -21.32 -22.00
CA PRO A 16 6.42 -21.50 -22.64
C PRO A 16 6.07 -20.30 -23.52
N ALA A 17 5.57 -20.65 -24.70
CA ALA A 17 5.23 -19.83 -25.85
C ALA A 17 4.38 -18.58 -25.58
N SER A 18 4.70 -17.54 -26.35
CA SER A 18 3.87 -16.38 -26.63
C SER A 18 2.49 -16.79 -27.15
N VAL A 19 1.43 -16.45 -26.42
CA VAL A 19 0.08 -16.43 -27.00
C VAL A 19 -0.12 -15.06 -27.64
N CYS A 20 0.08 -15.00 -28.96
CA CYS A 20 -0.29 -13.87 -29.80
C CYS A 20 -1.81 -13.68 -29.74
N ARG A 21 -2.26 -12.65 -29.02
CA ARG A 21 -3.66 -12.24 -29.02
C ARG A 21 -3.89 -11.34 -30.23
N GLU A 22 -4.56 -11.93 -31.21
CA GLU A 22 -5.24 -11.37 -32.38
C GLU A 22 -5.07 -9.85 -32.63
N SER A 23 -4.34 -9.52 -33.69
CA SER A 23 -4.23 -8.15 -34.18
C SER A 23 -5.60 -7.67 -34.69
N SER A 24 -6.31 -6.85 -33.92
CA SER A 24 -7.44 -6.11 -34.46
C SER A 24 -6.89 -5.07 -35.43
N SER A 25 -7.03 -5.33 -36.73
CA SER A 25 -6.73 -4.40 -37.81
C SER A 25 -7.41 -3.04 -37.54
N VAL A 26 -6.61 -1.99 -37.36
CA VAL A 26 -7.12 -0.63 -37.21
C VAL A 26 -7.59 -0.16 -38.58
N LYS A 27 -8.91 -0.03 -38.78
CA LYS A 27 -9.43 0.60 -39.99
C LYS A 27 -9.05 2.08 -39.98
N GLN A 28 -8.30 2.46 -41.01
CA GLN A 28 -7.86 3.82 -41.26
C GLN A 28 -9.07 4.75 -41.43
N PHE A 29 -9.06 5.88 -40.72
CA PHE A 29 -10.08 6.90 -40.80
C PHE A 29 -10.02 7.58 -42.17
N SER A 30 -10.94 7.25 -43.07
CA SER A 30 -11.13 8.02 -44.30
C SER A 30 -11.97 9.25 -43.97
N GLY A 31 -11.37 10.44 -44.16
CA GLY A 31 -11.99 11.72 -43.87
C GLY A 31 -13.35 11.90 -44.56
N LEU A 32 -14.19 12.75 -43.96
CA LEU A 32 -15.51 13.09 -44.51
C LEU A 32 -15.34 13.79 -45.87
N LYS A 33 -15.84 13.15 -46.93
CA LYS A 33 -16.09 13.84 -48.19
C LYS A 33 -17.31 14.76 -48.00
N SER A 34 -17.12 16.03 -48.34
CA SER A 34 -18.17 17.03 -48.37
C SER A 34 -19.07 16.78 -49.59
N THR A 35 -20.35 16.48 -49.36
CA THR A 35 -21.40 16.62 -50.37
C THR A 35 -22.76 16.88 -49.74
N THR A 36 -23.20 18.12 -49.93
CA THR A 36 -24.56 18.56 -50.30
C THR A 36 -25.76 18.06 -49.48
N LEU A 37 -26.37 19.04 -48.79
CA LEU A 37 -27.64 18.99 -48.06
C LEU A 37 -28.80 18.58 -48.97
N SER A 38 -29.48 17.46 -48.67
CA SER A 38 -30.86 17.27 -49.10
C SER A 38 -31.65 16.32 -48.19
N ALA A 39 -32.90 16.72 -47.95
CA ALA A 39 -34.03 16.04 -47.31
C ALA A 39 -33.86 15.50 -45.88
N SER A 40 -34.49 16.22 -44.94
CA SER A 40 -34.70 15.87 -43.54
C SER A 40 -35.56 14.60 -43.38
N LYS A 41 -34.91 13.44 -43.33
CA LYS A 41 -35.45 12.26 -42.64
C LYS A 41 -34.82 12.25 -41.26
N ALA A 42 -35.63 12.44 -40.21
CA ALA A 42 -35.18 12.39 -38.82
C ALA A 42 -34.47 11.06 -38.56
N ARG A 43 -33.15 11.09 -38.65
CA ARG A 43 -32.31 9.92 -38.41
C ARG A 43 -32.30 9.78 -36.90
N ARG A 44 -33.16 8.91 -36.38
CA ARG A 44 -33.16 8.54 -34.96
C ARG A 44 -31.74 8.13 -34.62
N LEU A 45 -31.00 8.96 -33.87
CA LEU A 45 -29.70 8.57 -33.35
C LEU A 45 -29.95 7.27 -32.58
N SER A 46 -29.32 6.18 -33.04
CA SER A 46 -29.21 4.98 -32.23
C SER A 46 -28.62 5.42 -30.90
N SER A 47 -29.32 5.14 -29.80
CA SER A 47 -28.81 5.38 -28.45
C SER A 47 -27.38 4.83 -28.40
N VAL A 48 -26.43 5.71 -28.13
CA VAL A 48 -25.03 5.34 -27.92
C VAL A 48 -25.01 4.54 -26.62
N HIS A 49 -25.19 3.24 -26.74
CA HIS A 49 -24.97 2.34 -25.63
C HIS A 49 -23.46 2.20 -25.49
N ASN A 50 -22.92 2.48 -24.30
CA ASN A 50 -21.57 2.07 -23.93
C ASN A 50 -21.53 0.54 -23.95
N GLY A 51 -21.35 -0.04 -25.13
CA GLY A 51 -21.38 -1.48 -25.35
C GLY A 51 -20.29 -2.15 -24.52
N SER A 52 -20.68 -3.18 -23.76
CA SER A 52 -19.91 -4.33 -23.22
C SER A 52 -18.50 -4.11 -22.64
N ARG A 53 -18.02 -2.87 -22.52
CA ARG A 53 -16.69 -2.47 -22.05
C ARG A 53 -16.73 -1.68 -20.75
N VAL A 54 -17.87 -1.62 -20.08
CA VAL A 54 -18.01 -0.90 -18.79
C VAL A 54 -17.19 -1.56 -17.67
N GLN A 55 -16.61 -2.75 -17.88
CA GLN A 55 -15.70 -3.40 -16.94
C GLN A 55 -14.27 -2.82 -16.90
N CYS A 56 -13.91 -1.83 -17.74
CA CYS A 56 -12.58 -1.21 -17.68
C CYS A 56 -12.46 -0.05 -16.67
N MET A 57 -13.57 0.38 -16.05
CA MET A 57 -13.57 1.42 -15.03
C MET A 57 -13.91 0.79 -13.67
N GLN A 58 -12.93 0.81 -12.76
CA GLN A 58 -13.14 0.43 -11.36
C GLN A 58 -13.47 1.69 -10.55
N VAL A 59 -14.46 1.58 -9.67
CA VAL A 59 -14.82 2.64 -8.72
C VAL A 59 -14.16 2.31 -7.40
N TRP A 60 -13.48 3.30 -6.79
CA TRP A 60 -12.88 3.13 -5.47
C TRP A 60 -13.96 2.94 -4.40
N ASN A 61 -13.83 1.92 -3.56
CA ASN A 61 -14.76 1.69 -2.46
C ASN A 61 -14.50 2.70 -1.31
N PRO A 62 -15.47 3.59 -0.98
CA PRO A 62 -15.28 4.57 0.09
C PRO A 62 -15.53 4.02 1.49
N ILE A 63 -16.05 2.80 1.65
CA ILE A 63 -16.55 2.26 2.93
C ILE A 63 -15.57 1.21 3.48
N GLY A 64 -15.25 1.32 4.78
CA GLY A 64 -14.51 0.29 5.52
C GLY A 64 -13.01 0.19 5.17
N GLN A 65 -12.43 1.26 4.61
CA GLN A 65 -11.02 1.29 4.18
C GLN A 65 -10.26 2.47 4.81
N PRO A 66 -10.22 2.60 6.16
CA PRO A 66 -9.44 3.64 6.80
C PRO A 66 -7.95 3.48 6.47
N LYS A 67 -7.26 4.62 6.40
CA LYS A 67 -5.84 4.72 6.06
C LYS A 67 -5.06 5.26 7.25
N PHE A 68 -3.78 4.88 7.30
CA PHE A 68 -2.88 5.10 8.44
C PHE A 68 -1.55 5.65 7.95
N GLU A 69 -1.62 6.65 7.08
CA GLU A 69 -0.45 7.30 6.48
C GLU A 69 0.45 6.34 5.68
N THR A 70 1.77 6.46 5.82
CA THR A 70 2.79 5.77 5.02
C THR A 70 2.57 4.25 5.00
N PHE A 71 2.70 3.66 3.80
CA PHE A 71 2.47 2.24 3.49
C PHE A 71 1.03 1.70 3.64
N SER A 72 0.07 2.47 4.17
CA SER A 72 -1.29 1.96 4.42
C SER A 72 -2.15 1.67 3.17
N TYR A 73 -1.69 2.07 1.99
CA TYR A 73 -2.28 1.70 0.69
C TYR A 73 -1.74 0.40 0.10
N LEU A 74 -0.61 -0.08 0.61
CA LEU A 74 -0.03 -1.35 0.20
C LEU A 74 -0.79 -2.52 0.85
N PRO A 75 -0.63 -3.74 0.33
CA PRO A 75 -1.03 -4.94 1.06
C PRO A 75 -0.40 -4.95 2.48
N PRO A 76 -1.05 -5.59 3.46
CA PRO A 76 -0.48 -5.74 4.80
C PRO A 76 0.95 -6.29 4.74
N LEU A 77 1.86 -5.62 5.44
CA LEU A 77 3.27 -6.00 5.45
C LEU A 77 3.45 -7.33 6.20
N THR A 78 4.28 -8.21 5.66
CA THR A 78 4.72 -9.41 6.38
C THR A 78 5.75 -9.05 7.46
N ASP A 79 5.95 -9.93 8.44
CA ASP A 79 6.94 -9.71 9.50
C ASP A 79 8.36 -9.49 8.92
N ASP A 80 8.74 -10.20 7.84
CA ASP A 80 10.00 -9.98 7.12
C ASP A 80 10.11 -8.60 6.46
N GLN A 81 8.99 -8.08 5.94
CA GLN A 81 8.96 -6.74 5.35
C GLN A 81 9.03 -5.66 6.43
N ILE A 82 8.37 -5.88 7.57
CA ILE A 82 8.48 -5.01 8.75
C ILE A 82 9.92 -5.00 9.26
N ALA A 83 10.56 -6.16 9.37
CA ALA A 83 11.98 -6.27 9.76
C ALA A 83 12.87 -5.40 8.86
N LYS A 84 12.70 -5.50 7.53
CA LYS A 84 13.45 -4.69 6.56
C LYS A 84 13.23 -3.18 6.74
N GLN A 85 12.02 -2.74 7.08
CA GLN A 85 11.75 -1.32 7.35
C GLN A 85 12.43 -0.87 8.65
N VAL A 86 12.46 -1.73 9.67
CA VAL A 86 13.16 -1.46 10.92
C VAL A 86 14.68 -1.45 10.71
N ASP A 87 15.23 -2.39 9.93
CA ASP A 87 16.65 -2.40 9.56
C ASP A 87 17.03 -1.11 8.84
N PHE A 88 16.18 -0.64 7.93
CA PHE A 88 16.37 0.66 7.29
C PHE A 88 16.40 1.81 8.31
N MET A 89 15.49 1.83 9.30
CA MET A 89 15.52 2.83 10.37
C MET A 89 16.85 2.80 11.14
N ILE A 90 17.31 1.61 11.53
CA ILE A 90 18.57 1.41 12.27
C ILE A 90 19.77 1.89 11.44
N GLN A 91 19.83 1.56 10.14
CA GLN A 91 20.89 2.01 9.23
C GLN A 91 20.92 3.53 9.07
N GLN A 92 19.76 4.19 9.14
CA GLN A 92 19.65 5.65 9.13
C GLN A 92 19.93 6.30 10.50
N ASN A 93 20.35 5.53 11.51
CA ASN A 93 20.55 5.97 12.89
C ASN A 93 19.27 6.56 13.53
N LEU A 94 18.11 6.07 13.11
CA LEU A 94 16.83 6.42 13.73
C LEU A 94 16.57 5.50 14.92
N ILE A 95 15.85 6.02 15.91
CA ILE A 95 15.48 5.29 17.12
C ILE A 95 14.05 4.75 16.94
N PRO A 96 13.85 3.43 16.84
CA PRO A 96 12.53 2.84 16.73
C PRO A 96 11.72 3.01 18.03
N CYS A 97 10.41 3.21 17.90
CA CYS A 97 9.47 3.25 19.01
C CYS A 97 8.15 2.64 18.59
N ILE A 98 7.45 1.99 19.52
CA ILE A 98 6.15 1.38 19.25
C ILE A 98 5.08 2.21 19.95
N GLU A 99 3.96 2.42 19.26
CA GLU A 99 2.77 3.02 19.83
C GLU A 99 1.54 2.19 19.50
N PHE A 100 0.53 2.25 20.37
CA PHE A 100 -0.72 1.55 20.19
C PHE A 100 -1.91 2.41 20.63
N ASP A 101 -3.07 2.15 20.01
CA ASP A 101 -4.31 2.86 20.32
C ASP A 101 -5.54 2.01 20.02
N THR A 102 -6.61 2.25 20.77
CA THR A 102 -7.90 1.55 20.58
C THR A 102 -8.77 2.15 19.48
N VAL A 103 -8.58 3.45 19.17
CA VAL A 103 -9.47 4.20 18.27
C VAL A 103 -8.92 4.22 16.84
N GLY A 104 -7.63 4.49 16.67
CA GLY A 104 -6.93 4.47 15.40
C GLY A 104 -7.37 5.59 14.43
N SER A 105 -8.03 6.65 14.91
CA SER A 105 -8.49 7.74 14.06
C SER A 105 -8.36 9.11 14.72
N VAL A 106 -8.23 10.13 13.87
CA VAL A 106 -8.14 11.53 14.28
C VAL A 106 -9.55 12.12 14.37
N SER A 107 -9.82 12.91 15.40
CA SER A 107 -11.10 13.59 15.60
C SER A 107 -10.91 15.05 16.03
N ARG A 108 -12.01 15.80 16.19
CA ARG A 108 -12.01 17.19 16.65
C ARG A 108 -13.12 17.38 17.67
N THR A 109 -12.92 16.85 18.87
CA THR A 109 -13.93 16.85 19.94
C THR A 109 -13.67 17.95 20.95
N ASN A 110 -12.40 18.25 21.26
CA ASN A 110 -12.06 19.14 22.37
C ASN A 110 -11.95 20.62 21.98
N PHE A 111 -11.62 20.92 20.71
CA PHE A 111 -11.47 22.31 20.26
C PHE A 111 -11.81 22.49 18.77
N SER A 112 -12.82 23.33 18.51
CA SER A 112 -13.31 23.65 17.16
C SER A 112 -13.57 25.15 16.92
N GLY A 113 -13.15 26.02 17.86
CA GLY A 113 -13.36 27.47 17.76
C GLY A 113 -12.41 28.19 16.77
N PRO A 114 -12.48 29.52 16.70
CA PRO A 114 -11.52 30.34 15.96
C PRO A 114 -10.08 30.04 16.41
N GLY A 115 -9.15 29.91 15.45
CA GLY A 115 -7.76 29.54 15.75
C GLY A 115 -7.51 28.03 15.93
N SER A 116 -8.54 27.18 15.77
CA SER A 116 -8.40 25.72 15.79
C SER A 116 -7.71 25.11 14.56
N SER A 117 -7.24 25.94 13.63
CA SER A 117 -6.44 25.51 12.47
C SER A 117 -5.19 24.77 12.94
N GLY A 118 -5.09 23.48 12.60
CA GLY A 118 -3.98 22.61 13.03
C GLY A 118 -4.21 21.85 14.34
N TYR A 119 -5.34 22.08 15.03
CA TYR A 119 -5.71 21.30 16.21
C TYR A 119 -6.56 20.09 15.83
N TYR A 120 -6.11 18.91 16.26
CA TYR A 120 -6.81 17.64 16.13
C TYR A 120 -6.55 16.73 17.34
N ASP A 121 -7.58 16.02 17.77
CA ASP A 121 -7.52 14.98 18.80
C ASP A 121 -7.17 13.62 18.16
N GLY A 122 -6.60 12.69 18.93
CA GLY A 122 -6.25 11.35 18.43
C GLY A 122 -5.00 11.26 17.55
N ARG A 123 -4.20 12.32 17.47
CA ARG A 123 -2.87 12.30 16.81
C ARG A 123 -1.85 11.45 17.60
N TYR A 124 -1.86 11.62 18.92
CA TYR A 124 -1.00 10.88 19.84
C TYR A 124 -1.64 9.55 20.20
N TRP A 125 -0.81 8.50 20.16
CA TRP A 125 -1.16 7.17 20.61
C TRP A 125 -0.41 6.87 21.90
N THR A 126 -0.74 5.77 22.56
CA THR A 126 -0.07 5.38 23.80
C THR A 126 1.28 4.74 23.46
N MET A 127 2.34 5.21 24.11
CA MET A 127 3.68 4.64 23.94
C MET A 127 3.76 3.24 24.55
N TRP A 128 4.31 2.28 23.80
CA TRP A 128 4.66 0.97 24.33
C TRP A 128 6.08 1.00 24.88
N LYS A 129 6.21 0.82 26.20
CA LYS A 129 7.48 0.91 26.94
C LYS A 129 8.20 2.24 26.65
N LEU A 130 9.37 2.21 26.03
CA LEU A 130 10.21 3.37 25.71
C LEU A 130 10.79 3.22 24.30
N PRO A 131 11.23 4.33 23.66
CA PRO A 131 12.02 4.25 22.44
C PRO A 131 13.24 3.35 22.64
N MET A 132 13.54 2.51 21.65
CA MET A 132 14.54 1.45 21.74
C MET A 132 15.95 2.02 21.46
N PHE A 133 16.46 2.83 22.39
CA PHE A 133 17.77 3.47 22.30
C PHE A 133 18.89 2.43 22.16
N GLY A 134 19.78 2.63 21.19
CA GLY A 134 20.89 1.72 20.93
C GLY A 134 20.49 0.38 20.33
N CYS A 135 19.25 0.23 19.85
CA CYS A 135 18.81 -0.97 19.13
C CYS A 135 19.62 -1.16 17.84
N THR A 136 20.23 -2.34 17.70
CA THR A 136 21.00 -2.74 16.51
C THR A 136 20.39 -3.91 15.75
N ASP A 137 19.29 -4.48 16.25
CA ASP A 137 18.69 -5.71 15.75
C ASP A 137 17.17 -5.58 15.64
N SER A 138 16.64 -5.69 14.41
CA SER A 138 15.22 -5.59 14.13
C SER A 138 14.39 -6.70 14.77
N ALA A 139 14.99 -7.86 15.07
CA ALA A 139 14.29 -8.93 15.77
C ALA A 139 13.87 -8.53 17.18
N GLN A 140 14.57 -7.59 17.83
CA GLN A 140 14.15 -7.05 19.13
C GLN A 140 12.86 -6.24 18.99
N VAL A 141 12.78 -5.39 17.97
CA VAL A 141 11.59 -4.57 17.70
C VAL A 141 10.40 -5.47 17.35
N LEU A 142 10.62 -6.51 16.54
CA LEU A 142 9.57 -7.47 16.21
C LEU A 142 9.03 -8.22 17.45
N ARG A 143 9.90 -8.63 18.37
CA ARG A 143 9.46 -9.27 19.63
C ARG A 143 8.56 -8.34 20.43
N GLU A 144 8.95 -7.08 20.57
CA GLU A 144 8.14 -6.07 21.27
C GLU A 144 6.79 -5.81 20.59
N ILE A 145 6.75 -5.81 19.24
CA ILE A 145 5.48 -5.71 18.50
C ILE A 145 4.58 -6.92 18.82
N GLN A 146 5.13 -8.14 18.87
CA GLN A 146 4.34 -9.32 19.20
C GLN A 146 3.86 -9.31 20.66
N GLU A 147 4.70 -8.89 21.62
CA GLU A 147 4.29 -8.72 23.02
C GLU A 147 3.16 -7.69 23.17
N CYS A 148 3.25 -6.56 22.44
CA CYS A 148 2.22 -5.53 22.42
C CYS A 148 0.89 -6.08 21.86
N LYS A 149 0.94 -6.80 20.73
CA LYS A 149 -0.23 -7.44 20.12
C LYS A 149 -0.88 -8.49 21.04
N GLN A 150 -0.07 -9.25 21.77
CA GLN A 150 -0.56 -10.26 22.71
C GLN A 150 -1.22 -9.62 23.94
N SER A 151 -0.63 -8.53 24.44
CA SER A 151 -1.15 -7.79 25.59
C SER A 151 -2.44 -7.02 25.25
N PHE A 152 -2.50 -6.48 24.02
CA PHE A 152 -3.58 -5.62 23.54
C PHE A 152 -4.07 -6.05 22.15
N PRO A 153 -4.79 -7.18 22.04
CA PRO A 153 -5.18 -7.76 20.75
C PRO A 153 -6.23 -6.93 19.98
N SER A 154 -6.94 -6.04 20.66
CA SER A 154 -7.96 -5.16 20.08
C SER A 154 -7.44 -3.77 19.73
N CYS A 155 -6.12 -3.55 19.76
CA CYS A 155 -5.51 -2.26 19.47
C CYS A 155 -4.86 -2.22 18.09
N TRP A 156 -4.84 -1.02 17.51
CA TRP A 156 -3.95 -0.68 16.41
C TRP A 156 -2.53 -0.54 16.95
N VAL A 157 -1.53 -1.00 16.20
CA VAL A 157 -0.12 -0.87 16.57
C VAL A 157 0.66 -0.29 15.41
N ARG A 158 1.51 0.71 15.69
CA ARG A 158 2.40 1.34 14.72
C ARG A 158 3.82 1.41 15.24
N VAL A 159 4.77 1.46 14.32
CA VAL A 159 6.20 1.69 14.59
C VAL A 159 6.56 3.07 14.09
N LEU A 160 7.30 3.82 14.90
CA LEU A 160 7.82 5.14 14.62
C LEU A 160 9.35 5.13 14.61
N GLY A 161 9.96 6.07 13.87
CA GLY A 161 11.40 6.30 13.87
C GLY A 161 11.72 7.76 14.18
N PHE A 162 12.53 7.98 15.22
CA PHE A 162 12.94 9.32 15.67
C PHE A 162 14.38 9.64 15.26
N ASP A 163 14.61 10.86 14.80
CA ASP A 163 15.95 11.44 14.58
C ASP A 163 16.26 12.40 15.73
N SER A 164 17.22 12.02 16.57
CA SER A 164 17.61 12.81 17.74
C SER A 164 18.39 14.08 17.37
N LYS A 165 19.03 14.13 16.20
CA LYS A 165 19.78 15.31 15.73
C LYS A 165 18.84 16.35 15.17
N LYS A 166 17.88 15.94 14.34
CA LYS A 166 16.87 16.84 13.77
C LYS A 166 15.72 17.13 14.73
N GLN A 167 15.60 16.38 15.82
CA GLN A 167 14.54 16.49 16.82
C GLN A 167 13.13 16.30 16.24
N VAL A 168 13.01 15.33 15.33
CA VAL A 168 11.73 15.05 14.65
C VAL A 168 11.46 13.55 14.58
N GLN A 169 10.17 13.23 14.53
CA GLN A 169 9.72 11.93 14.05
C GLN A 169 9.82 11.91 12.52
N ILE A 170 10.65 11.03 11.97
CA ILE A 170 10.94 10.98 10.53
C ILE A 170 9.96 10.07 9.80
N CYS A 171 9.62 8.93 10.41
CA CYS A 171 8.79 7.93 9.79
C CYS A 171 7.85 7.28 10.80
N GLY A 172 6.75 6.75 10.28
CA GLY A 172 5.78 5.98 11.04
C GLY A 172 4.93 5.14 10.10
N PHE A 173 4.71 3.88 10.45
CA PHE A 173 3.84 2.99 9.67
C PHE A 173 3.13 1.97 10.56
N LEU A 174 1.95 1.56 10.12
CA LEU A 174 1.11 0.61 10.83
C LEU A 174 1.64 -0.82 10.70
N VAL A 175 1.67 -1.57 11.80
CA VAL A 175 2.13 -2.97 11.86
C VAL A 175 1.06 -3.96 12.32
N ALA A 176 0.02 -3.50 13.03
CA ALA A 176 -1.10 -4.35 13.41
C ALA A 176 -2.44 -3.59 13.34
N ARG A 177 -3.49 -4.34 12.99
CA ARG A 177 -4.88 -3.90 13.02
C ARG A 177 -5.61 -4.72 14.10
N PRO A 178 -6.62 -4.17 14.77
CA PRO A 178 -7.51 -4.96 15.59
C PRO A 178 -8.18 -6.06 14.74
N ASN A 179 -8.30 -7.26 15.32
CA ASN A 179 -8.98 -8.39 14.70
C ASN A 179 -10.49 -8.16 14.56
#